data_AF-A0A927PG59-F1
#
_entry.id   AF-A0A927PG59-F1
#
_cell.length_a   1.000
_cell.length_b   1.000
_cell.length_c   1.000
_cell.angle_alpha   90.00
_cell.angle_beta   90.00
_cell.angle_gamma   90.00
#
_symmetry.space_group_name_H-M   'P 1'
#
loop_
_entity.id
_entity.type
_entity.pdbx_description
1 polymer ?
#
loop_
_entity_poly.entity_id
_entity_poly.type
_entity_poly.pdbx_seq_one_letter_code
_entity_poly.pdbx_strand_id
1 'polypeptide(L)' 'MLHLYWSVGRDILDRQRAAGWGSKVIDRLLPADLRREFPDRRGWSPSNVKSMRRIAQAWLETLFSSQGFSVSRLTLT' A
#
# COMPACT_ATOMS: atom_id res chain seq x y z
N MET A 1 -14.16 -2.22 -7.46
CA MET A 1 -13.43 -2.73 -6.28
C MET A 1 -11.91 -2.74 -6.47
N LEU A 2 -11.39 -3.23 -7.59
CA LEU A 2 -9.93 -3.26 -7.87
C LEU A 2 -9.22 -1.89 -7.77
N HIS A 3 -9.82 -0.82 -8.31
CA HIS A 3 -9.24 0.52 -8.25
C HIS A 3 -9.05 1.03 -6.81
N LEU A 4 -10.05 0.81 -5.93
CA LEU A 4 -9.95 1.18 -4.51
C LEU A 4 -8.78 0.46 -3.85
N TYR A 5 -8.66 -0.85 -4.05
CA TYR A 5 -7.61 -1.67 -3.44
C TYR A 5 -6.21 -1.24 -3.89
N TRP A 6 -6.06 -0.93 -5.18
CA TRP A 6 -4.82 -0.39 -5.70
C TRP A 6 -4.52 1.01 -5.15
N SER A 7 -5.51 1.92 -5.12
CA SER A 7 -5.33 3.29 -4.61
C SER A 7 -4.92 3.31 -3.14
N VAL A 8 -5.54 2.48 -2.29
CA VAL A 8 -5.16 2.32 -0.88
C VAL A 8 -3.76 1.75 -0.76
N GLY A 9 -3.42 0.74 -1.58
CA GLY A 9 -2.07 0.19 -1.62
C GLY A 9 -1.02 1.22 -2.00
N ARG A 10 -1.33 2.11 -2.94
CA ARG A 10 -0.46 3.21 -3.36
C ARG A 10 -0.28 4.24 -2.25
N ASP A 11 -1.37 4.66 -1.63
CA ASP A 11 -1.39 5.57 -0.49
C ASP A 11 -0.58 5.06 0.70
N ILE A 12 -0.61 3.75 0.94
CA ILE A 12 0.23 3.09 1.95
C ILE A 12 1.71 3.24 1.59
N LEU A 13 2.10 2.92 0.36
CA LEU A 13 3.51 3.03 -0.08
C LEU A 13 4.03 4.47 -0.02
N ASP A 14 3.19 5.44 -0.41
CA ASP A 14 3.57 6.85 -0.36
C ASP A 14 3.74 7.32 1.08
N ARG A 15 2.86 6.91 2.01
CA ARG A 15 3.03 7.19 3.46
C ARG A 15 4.19 6.42 4.10
N GLN A 16 4.52 5.22 3.64
CA GLN A 16 5.74 4.54 4.07
C GLN A 16 7.00 5.33 3.74
N ARG A 17 7.04 5.92 2.54
CA ARG A 17 8.18 6.72 2.08
C ARG A 17 8.24 8.08 2.76
N ALA A 18 7.11 8.80 2.79
CA ALA A 18 7.06 10.17 3.29
C ALA A 18 7.08 10.26 4.83
N ALA A 19 6.42 9.33 5.53
CA ALA A 19 6.23 9.37 6.97
C ALA A 19 6.94 8.24 7.72
N GLY A 20 7.74 7.42 7.04
CA GLY A 20 8.51 6.34 7.66
C GLY A 20 7.65 5.25 8.30
N TRP A 21 6.44 4.99 7.78
CA TRP A 21 5.56 3.96 8.34
C TRP A 21 6.23 2.58 8.30
N GLY A 22 6.67 2.12 9.46
CA GLY A 22 7.17 0.77 9.66
C GLY A 22 6.07 -0.29 9.51
N SER A 23 6.48 -1.54 9.36
CA SER A 23 5.59 -2.71 9.22
C SER A 23 4.51 -2.78 10.31
N LYS A 24 4.85 -2.41 11.55
CA LYS A 24 3.90 -2.40 12.69
C LYS A 24 2.70 -1.47 12.49
N VAL A 25 2.89 -0.33 11.83
CA VAL A 25 1.80 0.64 11.57
C VAL A 25 0.82 0.03 10.57
N ILE A 26 1.33 -0.55 9.49
CA ILE A 26 0.51 -1.13 8.41
C ILE A 26 -0.16 -2.43 8.84
N ASP A 27 0.52 -3.22 9.67
CA ASP A 27 0.06 -4.54 10.04
C ASP A 27 -0.99 -4.49 11.16
N ARG A 28 -1.01 -3.42 11.96
CA ARG A 28 -1.81 -3.36 13.18
C ARG A 28 -2.63 -2.10 13.34
N LEU A 29 -2.00 -0.92 13.21
CA LEU A 29 -2.67 0.34 13.49
C LEU A 29 -3.63 0.73 12.36
N LEU A 30 -3.14 0.79 11.13
CA LEU A 30 -3.93 1.17 9.96
C LEU A 30 -5.19 0.28 9.76
N PRO A 31 -5.13 -1.07 9.84
CA PRO A 31 -6.31 -1.90 9.70
C PRO A 31 -7.32 -1.69 10.84
N ALA A 32 -6.84 -1.42 12.06
CA ALA A 32 -7.70 -1.14 13.20
C ALA A 32 -8.40 0.22 13.05
N ASP A 33 -7.67 1.24 12.63
CA ASP A 33 -8.21 2.59 12.39
C ASP A 33 -9.23 2.57 11.24
N LEU A 34 -8.93 1.89 10.12
CA LEU A 34 -9.85 1.78 8.99
C LEU A 34 -11.14 1.02 9.35
N ARG A 35 -11.05 -0.01 10.20
CA ARG A 35 -12.24 -0.70 10.71
C ARG A 35 -13.06 0.15 11.67
N ARG A 36 -12.41 1.02 12.47
CA ARG A 36 -13.10 1.93 13.39
C ARG A 36 -13.83 3.02 12.62
N GLU A 37 -13.18 3.59 11.60
CA GLU A 37 -13.73 4.68 10.79
C GLU A 37 -14.82 4.19 9.83
N PHE A 38 -14.68 2.96 9.33
CA PHE A 38 -15.60 2.38 8.34
C PHE A 38 -16.13 1.00 8.77
N PRO A 39 -16.92 0.93 9.86
CA PRO A 39 -17.37 -0.34 10.44
C PRO A 39 -18.23 -1.19 9.49
N ASP A 40 -19.03 -0.53 8.64
CA ASP A 40 -19.91 -1.23 7.68
C ASP A 40 -19.18 -1.72 6.43
N ARG A 41 -17.91 -1.34 6.26
CA ARG A 41 -17.13 -1.68 5.07
C ARG A 41 -16.21 -2.87 5.33
N ARG A 42 -16.42 -3.92 4.53
CA ARG A 42 -15.51 -5.08 4.49
C ARG A 42 -14.24 -4.74 3.72
N GLY A 43 -13.16 -5.47 4.00
CA GLY A 43 -11.88 -5.33 3.30
C GLY A 43 -10.80 -4.59 4.08
N TRP A 44 -11.02 -4.27 5.34
CA TRP A 44 -10.01 -3.64 6.21
C TRP A 44 -9.30 -4.61 7.16
N SER A 45 -9.31 -5.91 6.86
CA SER A 45 -8.52 -6.86 7.65
C SER A 45 -7.01 -6.62 7.43
N PRO A 46 -6.16 -6.92 8.44
CA PRO A 46 -4.71 -6.77 8.28
C PRO A 46 -4.15 -7.47 7.04
N SER A 47 -4.61 -8.68 6.75
CA SER A 47 -4.19 -9.43 5.55
C SER A 47 -4.59 -8.72 4.27
N ASN A 48 -5.77 -8.10 4.22
CA ASN A 48 -6.23 -7.41 3.02
C ASN A 48 -5.46 -6.10 2.77
N VAL A 49 -5.18 -5.35 3.84
CA VAL A 49 -4.33 -4.15 3.79
C VAL A 49 -2.91 -4.49 3.32
N LYS A 50 -2.35 -5.62 3.79
CA LYS A 50 -1.07 -6.15 3.27
C LYS A 50 -1.14 -6.48 1.78
N SER A 51 -2.22 -7.13 1.34
CA SER A 51 -2.42 -7.46 -0.08
C SER A 51 -2.53 -6.22 -0.95
N MET A 52 -3.29 -5.20 -0.52
CA MET A 52 -3.38 -3.91 -1.21
C MET A 52 -2.00 -3.31 -1.46
N ARG A 53 -1.15 -3.25 -0.42
CA ARG A 53 0.24 -2.78 -0.52
C ARG A 53 1.06 -3.61 -1.51
N ARG A 54 1.02 -4.95 -1.41
CA ARG A 54 1.79 -5.85 -2.28
C ARG A 54 1.37 -5.72 -3.74
N ILE A 55 0.07 -5.62 -4.00
CA ILE A 55 -0.48 -5.43 -5.34
C ILE A 55 0.00 -4.09 -5.91
N ALA A 56 -0.11 -3.00 -5.16
CA ALA A 56 0.37 -1.69 -5.61
C ALA A 56 1.88 -1.71 -5.91
N GLN A 57 2.68 -2.36 -5.06
CA GLN A 57 4.12 -2.50 -5.26
C GLN A 57 4.43 -3.30 -6.54
N ALA A 58 3.80 -4.46 -6.73
CA ALA A 58 4.01 -5.30 -7.91
C ALA A 58 3.57 -4.61 -9.20
N TRP A 59 2.47 -3.84 -9.15
CA TRP A 59 2.03 -3.02 -10.28
C TRP A 59 3.06 -1.95 -10.65
N LEU A 60 3.61 -1.25 -9.66
CA LEU A 60 4.66 -0.26 -9.91
C LEU A 60 5.90 -0.92 -10.52
N GLU A 61 6.35 -2.02 -9.93
CA GLU A 61 7.49 -2.79 -10.42
C GLU A 61 7.30 -3.25 -11.87
N THR A 62 6.10 -3.73 -12.21
CA THR A 62 5.75 -4.11 -13.59
C THR A 62 5.81 -2.92 -14.54
N LEU A 63 5.24 -1.78 -14.16
CA LEU A 63 5.25 -0.55 -14.96
C LEU A 63 6.68 -0.04 -15.19
N PHE A 64 7.51 -0.02 -14.15
CA PHE A 64 8.90 0.42 -14.28
C PHE A 64 9.73 -0.58 -15.12
N SER A 65 9.52 -1.88 -14.92
CA SER A 65 10.20 -2.92 -15.71
C SER A 65 9.86 -2.82 -17.20
N SER A 66 8.60 -2.54 -17.54
CA SER A 66 8.17 -2.32 -18.93
C SER A 66 8.81 -1.10 -19.59
N GLN A 67 9.32 -0.16 -18.80
CA GLN A 67 9.97 1.08 -19.26
C GLN A 67 11.52 1.00 -19.16
N GLY A 68 12.09 -0.15 -18.78
CA GLY A 68 13.54 -0.31 -18.57
C GLY A 68 14.07 0.34 -17.29
N PHE A 69 13.19 0.81 -16.39
CA PHE A 69 13.56 1.41 -15.11
C PHE A 69 13.41 0.40 -13.97
N SER A 70 14.35 0.42 -13.02
CA SER A 70 14.24 -0.37 -11.78
C SER A 70 13.74 0.53 -10.66
N VAL A 71 12.78 0.06 -9.86
CA VAL A 71 12.19 0.81 -8.73
C VAL A 71 13.25 1.25 -7.72
N SER A 72 14.35 0.48 -7.59
CA SER A 72 15.47 0.77 -6.70
C SER A 72 16.26 2.03 -7.07
N ARG A 73 16.07 2.57 -8.30
CA ARG A 73 16.72 3.82 -8.75
C ARG A 73 15.90 5.09 -8.48
N LEU A 74 14.63 4.96 -8.06
CA LEU A 74 13.76 6.10 -7.76
C LEU A 74 13.75 6.47 -6.25
N THR A 75 14.63 5.86 -5.46
CA THR A 75 14.80 6.11 -4.01
C THR A 75 16.10 6.86 -3.68
N LEU A 76 16.44 7.89 -4.47
CA LEU A 76 17.54 8.83 -4.19
C LEU A 76 17.15 10.24 -4.64
N THR A 77 16.30 10.93 -3.89
CA THR A 77 16.26 12.39 -3.67
C THR A 77 15.37 12.64 -2.46
#